data_AF-A0A077KGR2-F1
#
_entry.id   AF-A0A077KGR2-F1
#
_cell.length_a   1.000
_cell.length_b   1.000
_cell.length_c   1.000
_cell.angle_alpha   90.00
_cell.angle_beta   90.00
_cell.angle_gamma   90.00
#
_symmetry.space_group_name_H-M   'P 1'
#
loop_
_entity.id
_entity.type
_entity.pdbx_description
1 polymer ?
#
loop_
_entity_poly.entity_id
_entity_poly.type
_entity_poly.pdbx_seq_one_letter_code
_entity_poly.pdbx_strand_id
1 'polypeptide(L)'
;MINIRYIQSLHRPFNQNLNTIKWVCSFVKENENISKSDFYVQFYIYLIKKLHKQYSKKAPKETTGLPSLSSIKDVYNFLKQYKGDDLVNIINAKVKKRVSSLDKSIYSTYKAASYYINLAKDKFEFIDKNYTLSTKGKELLDKKSRDFQLTMSDKEIFFKAILDKDFHFFISNCYFEVVGRKYKINDLSSDKFNFLDKYYNIRHFNYTTSSLTNYNAVRNFWIRELDVIGKNNKIRLFYLKILHDNYYDLKKDIDNKFNEYLNSTLLEKRKYINNKNKFILAFKKSTKNELGFANLYDVKKFLRMGGENYQLFLSDFYENERKNYNIFFNNIVTSIDKRKRFYIRNKPVLSIKIKEHGN
;
A
#
# COMPACT_ATOMS: atom_id res chain seq x y z
N MET A 1 23.70 16.78 6.55
CA MET A 1 22.26 16.78 6.23
C MET A 1 21.96 15.50 5.47
N ILE A 2 21.05 14.64 5.95
CA ILE A 2 20.74 13.35 5.27
C ILE A 2 20.00 13.65 3.97
N ASN A 3 20.49 13.14 2.84
CA ASN A 3 19.80 13.27 1.55
C ASN A 3 18.55 12.39 1.52
N ILE A 4 17.37 13.01 1.48
CA ILE A 4 16.09 12.31 1.51
C ILE A 4 15.85 11.63 0.16
N ARG A 5 15.96 10.30 0.17
CA ARG A 5 15.68 9.42 -0.97
C ARG A 5 14.17 9.19 -1.15
N TYR A 6 13.62 9.67 -2.25
CA TYR A 6 12.24 9.41 -2.68
C TYR A 6 12.10 9.43 -4.21
N ILE A 7 11.16 8.64 -4.73
CA ILE A 7 10.85 8.62 -6.16
C ILE A 7 9.80 9.68 -6.49
N GLN A 8 10.16 10.65 -7.34
CA GLN A 8 9.21 11.60 -7.92
C GLN A 8 8.28 10.92 -8.93
N SER A 9 7.02 11.38 -9.01
CA SER A 9 6.00 10.95 -9.98
C SER A 9 5.63 9.46 -9.92
N LEU A 10 5.61 8.87 -8.72
CA LEU A 10 5.27 7.46 -8.50
C LEU A 10 3.75 7.17 -8.47
N HIS A 11 2.89 8.18 -8.51
CA HIS A 11 1.43 8.10 -8.30
C HIS A 11 0.59 7.29 -9.30
N ARG A 12 1.19 6.54 -10.22
CA ARG A 12 0.47 5.89 -11.33
C ARG A 12 0.34 4.39 -11.07
N PRO A 13 -0.85 3.79 -11.29
CA PRO A 13 -1.05 2.35 -11.12
C PRO A 13 -0.08 1.50 -11.95
N PHE A 14 0.34 1.97 -13.13
CA PHE A 14 1.29 1.27 -13.97
C PHE A 14 2.70 1.13 -13.38
N ASN A 15 3.02 1.86 -12.30
CA ASN A 15 4.28 1.69 -11.58
C ASN A 15 4.24 0.55 -10.55
N GLN A 16 3.08 -0.09 -10.37
CA GLN A 16 2.88 -1.08 -9.31
C GLN A 16 3.57 -2.41 -9.62
N ASN A 17 3.39 -2.97 -10.82
CA ASN A 17 3.88 -4.31 -11.13
C ASN A 17 5.36 -4.31 -11.51
N LEU A 18 6.21 -4.85 -10.64
CA LEU A 18 7.66 -4.84 -10.83
C LEU A 18 8.14 -5.81 -11.93
N ASN A 19 7.35 -6.84 -12.29
CA ASN A 19 7.70 -7.75 -13.40
C ASN A 19 7.83 -7.01 -14.74
N THR A 20 7.17 -5.88 -14.89
CA THR A 20 7.22 -5.05 -16.10
C THR A 20 8.64 -4.57 -16.41
N ILE A 21 9.46 -4.32 -15.39
CA ILE A 21 10.87 -3.95 -15.53
C ILE A 21 11.65 -5.12 -16.16
N LYS A 22 11.39 -6.34 -15.71
CA LYS A 22 12.03 -7.54 -16.26
C LYS A 22 11.63 -7.72 -17.74
N TRP A 23 10.40 -7.41 -18.11
CA TRP A 23 9.97 -7.45 -19.51
C TRP A 23 10.67 -6.41 -20.39
N VAL A 24 10.86 -5.19 -19.88
CA VAL A 24 11.67 -4.16 -20.57
C VAL A 24 13.10 -4.66 -20.75
N CYS A 25 13.71 -5.21 -19.69
CA CYS A 25 15.07 -5.75 -19.77
C CYS A 25 15.19 -6.89 -20.79
N SER A 26 14.24 -7.83 -20.79
CA SER A 26 14.20 -8.92 -21.78
C SER A 26 14.10 -8.39 -23.20
N PHE A 27 13.23 -7.40 -23.43
CA PHE A 27 13.10 -6.76 -24.73
C PHE A 27 14.42 -6.13 -25.21
N VAL A 28 15.12 -5.41 -24.33
CA VAL A 28 16.43 -4.83 -24.65
C VAL A 28 17.46 -5.92 -24.98
N LYS A 29 17.48 -7.02 -24.23
CA LYS A 29 18.39 -8.15 -24.50
C LYS A 29 18.11 -8.82 -25.85
N GLU A 30 16.84 -8.97 -26.20
CA GLU A 30 16.40 -9.64 -27.42
C GLU A 30 16.53 -8.77 -28.68
N ASN A 31 16.62 -7.44 -28.51
CA ASN A 31 16.61 -6.49 -29.62
C ASN A 31 17.74 -5.46 -29.46
N GLU A 32 18.97 -5.92 -29.66
CA GLU A 32 20.13 -5.05 -29.72
C GLU A 32 20.01 -4.13 -30.95
N ASN A 33 20.33 -2.83 -30.79
CA ASN A 33 20.36 -1.80 -31.85
C ASN A 33 19.03 -1.18 -32.31
N ILE A 34 17.98 -1.17 -31.48
CA ILE A 34 16.78 -0.36 -31.78
C ILE A 34 17.10 1.14 -31.71
N SER A 35 16.65 1.91 -32.71
CA SER A 35 16.75 3.36 -32.72
C SER A 35 16.02 3.98 -31.51
N LYS A 36 16.55 5.07 -30.95
CA LYS A 36 15.91 5.75 -29.81
C LYS A 36 14.49 6.23 -30.13
N SER A 37 14.23 6.63 -31.38
CA SER A 37 12.92 7.10 -31.83
C SER A 37 11.87 5.99 -31.85
N ASP A 38 12.27 4.75 -32.15
CA ASP A 38 11.33 3.64 -32.31
C ASP A 38 11.16 2.81 -31.05
N PHE A 39 12.04 2.98 -30.05
CA PHE A 39 12.09 2.15 -28.85
C PHE A 39 10.72 1.97 -28.15
N TYR A 40 9.99 3.07 -27.94
CA TYR A 40 8.68 3.02 -27.26
C TYR A 40 7.64 2.24 -28.07
N VAL A 41 7.59 2.44 -29.39
CA VAL A 41 6.63 1.75 -30.27
C VAL A 41 6.98 0.28 -30.39
N GLN A 42 8.26 -0.05 -30.54
CA GLN A 42 8.73 -1.44 -30.64
C GLN A 42 8.50 -2.20 -29.33
N PHE A 43 8.81 -1.60 -28.18
CA PHE A 43 8.50 -2.21 -26.88
C PHE A 43 6.99 -2.37 -26.68
N TYR A 44 6.18 -1.39 -27.12
CA TYR A 44 4.72 -1.50 -27.06
C TYR A 44 4.22 -2.70 -27.87
N ILE A 45 4.70 -2.90 -29.11
CA ILE A 45 4.33 -4.07 -29.93
C ILE A 45 4.76 -5.36 -29.25
N TYR A 46 5.98 -5.42 -28.71
CA TYR A 46 6.48 -6.55 -27.92
C TYR A 46 5.57 -6.86 -26.74
N LEU A 47 5.20 -5.84 -25.96
CA LEU A 47 4.35 -5.95 -24.78
C LEU A 47 2.98 -6.52 -25.12
N ILE A 48 2.32 -6.03 -26.18
CA ILE A 48 0.99 -6.53 -26.58
C ILE A 48 1.07 -8.01 -26.98
N LYS A 49 2.06 -8.39 -27.80
CA LYS A 49 2.28 -9.80 -28.20
C LYS A 49 2.53 -10.68 -26.98
N LYS A 50 3.35 -10.22 -26.04
CA LYS A 50 3.69 -10.94 -24.80
C LYS A 50 2.47 -11.15 -23.91
N LEU A 51 1.75 -10.08 -23.59
CA LEU A 51 0.55 -10.14 -22.74
C LEU A 51 -0.55 -10.98 -23.38
N HIS A 52 -0.77 -10.87 -24.70
CA HIS A 52 -1.74 -11.70 -25.40
C HIS A 52 -1.42 -13.20 -25.24
N LYS A 53 -0.15 -13.59 -25.43
CA LYS A 53 0.32 -14.96 -25.25
C LYS A 53 0.20 -15.45 -23.80
N GLN A 54 0.46 -14.59 -22.83
CA GLN A 54 0.41 -14.98 -21.41
C GLN A 54 -1.05 -15.11 -20.93
N TYR A 55 -1.90 -14.15 -21.30
CA TYR A 55 -3.32 -14.16 -20.94
C TYR A 55 -4.10 -15.31 -21.58
N SER A 56 -3.70 -15.79 -22.76
CA SER A 56 -4.32 -16.98 -23.36
C SER A 56 -4.00 -18.28 -22.62
N LYS A 57 -2.85 -18.35 -21.93
CA LYS A 57 -2.48 -19.52 -21.12
C LYS A 57 -3.15 -19.49 -19.76
N LYS A 58 -3.01 -18.37 -19.04
CA LYS A 58 -3.54 -18.20 -17.69
C LYS A 58 -3.56 -16.71 -17.34
N ALA A 59 -4.75 -16.15 -17.18
CA ALA A 59 -4.89 -14.78 -16.70
C ALA A 59 -4.35 -14.66 -15.27
N PRO A 60 -3.61 -13.59 -14.93
CA PRO A 60 -3.13 -13.36 -13.58
C PRO A 60 -4.31 -13.08 -12.63
N LYS A 61 -4.18 -13.49 -11.37
CA LYS A 61 -5.20 -13.22 -10.34
C LYS A 61 -5.30 -11.73 -9.97
N GLU A 62 -4.18 -11.00 -10.06
CA GLU A 62 -4.09 -9.57 -9.81
C GLU A 62 -3.63 -8.89 -11.11
N THR A 63 -4.49 -8.04 -11.68
CA THR A 63 -4.22 -7.29 -12.92
C THR A 63 -3.81 -5.84 -12.66
N THR A 64 -3.63 -5.47 -11.39
CA THR A 64 -3.30 -4.09 -11.02
C THR A 64 -1.99 -3.67 -11.68
N GLY A 65 -2.03 -2.51 -12.35
CA GLY A 65 -0.90 -1.99 -13.11
C GLY A 65 -0.63 -2.70 -14.43
N LEU A 66 -1.49 -3.64 -14.86
CA LEU A 66 -1.46 -4.29 -16.18
C LEU A 66 -2.65 -3.86 -17.04
N PRO A 67 -2.53 -3.84 -18.38
CA PRO A 67 -3.68 -3.61 -19.24
C PRO A 67 -4.68 -4.77 -19.17
N SER A 68 -5.96 -4.45 -19.38
CA SER A 68 -7.05 -5.43 -19.33
C SER A 68 -6.96 -6.45 -20.47
N LEU A 69 -7.53 -7.63 -20.25
CA LEU A 69 -7.60 -8.69 -21.26
C LEU A 69 -8.29 -8.23 -22.55
N SER A 70 -9.41 -7.51 -22.43
CA SER A 70 -10.16 -6.99 -23.57
C SER A 70 -9.30 -6.03 -24.40
N SER A 71 -8.69 -5.04 -23.77
CA SER A 71 -7.82 -4.09 -24.47
C SER A 71 -6.62 -4.78 -25.13
N ILE A 72 -6.00 -5.79 -24.49
CA ILE A 72 -4.92 -6.56 -25.12
C ILE A 72 -5.41 -7.35 -26.33
N LYS A 73 -6.58 -7.98 -26.27
CA LYS A 73 -7.17 -8.71 -27.41
C LYS A 73 -7.49 -7.79 -28.58
N ASP A 74 -8.18 -6.69 -28.32
CA ASP A 74 -8.59 -5.73 -29.35
C ASP A 74 -7.38 -5.15 -30.07
N VAL A 75 -6.39 -4.69 -29.30
CA VAL A 75 -5.16 -4.13 -29.84
C VAL A 75 -4.36 -5.19 -30.59
N TYR A 76 -4.22 -6.41 -30.08
CA TYR A 76 -3.48 -7.47 -30.76
C TYR A 76 -4.09 -7.82 -32.13
N ASN A 77 -5.42 -7.92 -32.21
CA ASN A 77 -6.13 -8.17 -33.47
C ASN A 77 -5.91 -7.03 -34.48
N PHE A 78 -5.91 -5.78 -34.00
CA PHE A 78 -5.56 -4.62 -34.82
C PHE A 78 -4.11 -4.67 -35.32
N LEU A 79 -3.13 -4.93 -34.45
CA LEU A 79 -1.71 -4.97 -34.83
C LEU A 79 -1.41 -6.05 -35.88
N LYS A 80 -2.17 -7.14 -35.93
CA LYS A 80 -2.01 -8.21 -36.93
C LYS A 80 -2.29 -7.77 -38.37
N GLN A 81 -3.08 -6.71 -38.55
CA GLN A 81 -3.51 -6.23 -39.87
C GLN A 81 -2.44 -5.40 -40.58
N TYR A 82 -1.36 -5.02 -39.90
CA TYR A 82 -0.33 -4.12 -40.40
C TYR A 82 1.08 -4.67 -40.15
N LYS A 83 2.06 -4.23 -40.95
CA LYS A 83 3.48 -4.65 -40.85
C LYS A 83 4.40 -3.45 -41.11
N GLY A 84 5.67 -3.57 -40.69
CA GLY A 84 6.72 -2.60 -41.01
C GLY A 84 6.42 -1.16 -40.55
N ASP A 85 6.84 -0.19 -41.35
CA ASP A 85 6.73 1.24 -41.06
C ASP A 85 5.28 1.74 -41.03
N ASP A 86 4.39 1.12 -41.81
CA ASP A 86 2.95 1.41 -41.80
C ASP A 86 2.37 1.20 -40.40
N LEU A 87 2.82 0.16 -39.70
CA LEU A 87 2.35 -0.13 -38.34
C LEU A 87 2.76 0.96 -37.35
N VAL A 88 3.99 1.47 -37.44
CA VAL A 88 4.51 2.54 -36.56
C VAL A 88 3.72 3.84 -36.77
N ASN A 89 3.54 4.23 -38.04
CA ASN A 89 2.81 5.43 -38.41
C ASN A 89 1.35 5.39 -37.94
N ILE A 90 0.69 4.24 -38.12
CA ILE A 90 -0.69 4.03 -37.73
C ILE A 90 -0.87 4.06 -36.20
N ILE A 91 0.03 3.43 -35.44
CA ILE A 91 0.01 3.51 -33.96
C ILE A 91 0.12 4.98 -33.53
N ASN A 92 1.08 5.72 -34.07
CA ASN A 92 1.31 7.13 -33.73
C ASN A 92 0.09 8.00 -34.05
N ALA A 93 -0.58 7.77 -35.18
CA ALA A 93 -1.81 8.47 -35.54
C ALA A 93 -2.97 8.15 -34.57
N LYS A 94 -3.14 6.89 -34.21
CA LYS A 94 -4.22 6.40 -33.33
C LYS A 94 -4.08 6.90 -31.89
N VAL A 95 -2.85 6.94 -31.37
CA VAL A 95 -2.52 7.48 -30.04
C VAL A 95 -2.92 8.96 -29.90
N LYS A 96 -2.89 9.73 -31.00
CA LYS A 96 -3.27 11.16 -31.04
C LYS A 96 -4.78 11.37 -31.11
N LYS A 97 -5.50 10.65 -31.99
CA LYS A 97 -6.93 10.89 -32.28
C LYS A 97 -7.90 10.52 -31.13
N ARG A 98 -7.71 9.35 -30.48
CA ARG A 98 -8.48 8.88 -29.30
C ARG A 98 -10.03 8.92 -29.44
N VAL A 99 -10.56 8.74 -30.65
CA VAL A 99 -12.00 8.88 -30.92
C VAL A 99 -12.74 7.57 -30.63
N SER A 100 -12.26 6.46 -31.18
CA SER A 100 -12.93 5.16 -31.06
C SER A 100 -12.58 4.42 -29.76
N SER A 101 -13.37 3.39 -29.41
CA SER A 101 -13.03 2.47 -28.30
C SER A 101 -11.66 1.81 -28.50
N LEU A 102 -11.35 1.39 -29.74
CA LEU A 102 -10.05 0.84 -30.09
C LEU A 102 -8.93 1.87 -29.92
N ASP A 103 -9.14 3.13 -30.34
CA ASP A 103 -8.15 4.20 -30.18
C ASP A 103 -7.84 4.44 -28.68
N LYS A 104 -8.85 4.37 -27.81
CA LYS A 104 -8.69 4.48 -26.35
C LYS A 104 -7.93 3.28 -25.76
N SER A 105 -8.19 2.07 -26.25
CA SER A 105 -7.42 0.87 -25.89
C SER A 105 -5.96 0.95 -26.34
N ILE A 106 -5.70 1.41 -27.57
CA ILE A 106 -4.35 1.66 -28.09
C ILE A 106 -3.64 2.72 -27.23
N TYR A 107 -4.28 3.85 -26.96
CA TYR A 107 -3.69 4.92 -26.16
C TYR A 107 -3.36 4.45 -24.72
N SER A 108 -4.29 3.78 -24.05
CA SER A 108 -4.09 3.33 -22.66
C SER A 108 -2.99 2.27 -22.54
N THR A 109 -2.93 1.31 -23.46
CA THR A 109 -1.89 0.27 -23.49
C THR A 109 -0.53 0.83 -23.90
N TYR A 110 -0.47 1.77 -24.85
CA TYR A 110 0.76 2.49 -25.21
C TYR A 110 1.29 3.32 -24.04
N LYS A 111 0.40 4.00 -23.31
CA LYS A 111 0.73 4.73 -22.09
C LYS A 111 1.27 3.81 -21.00
N ALA A 112 0.69 2.62 -20.82
CA ALA A 112 1.21 1.61 -19.89
C ALA A 112 2.63 1.19 -20.25
N ALA A 113 2.89 0.87 -21.53
CA ALA A 113 4.23 0.54 -22.02
C ALA A 113 5.25 1.65 -21.70
N SER A 114 4.85 2.91 -21.92
CA SER A 114 5.69 4.07 -21.60
C SER A 114 6.03 4.16 -20.10
N TYR A 115 5.08 3.87 -19.21
CA TYR A 115 5.35 3.83 -17.77
C TYR A 115 6.31 2.71 -17.38
N TYR A 116 6.20 1.53 -18.00
CA TYR A 116 7.11 0.42 -17.72
C TYR A 116 8.55 0.75 -18.11
N ILE A 117 8.73 1.36 -19.29
CA ILE A 117 10.03 1.86 -19.74
C ILE A 117 10.57 2.88 -18.74
N ASN A 118 9.77 3.88 -18.36
CA ASN A 118 10.20 4.91 -17.42
C ASN A 118 10.55 4.34 -16.04
N LEU A 119 9.82 3.32 -15.58
CA LEU A 119 10.10 2.63 -14.31
C LEU A 119 11.46 1.91 -14.38
N ALA A 120 11.73 1.18 -15.47
CA ALA A 120 12.98 0.48 -15.68
C ALA A 120 14.17 1.42 -15.87
N LYS A 121 13.98 2.52 -16.61
CA LYS A 121 15.03 3.46 -17.03
C LYS A 121 15.25 4.57 -16.00
N ASP A 122 14.24 5.42 -15.82
CA ASP A 122 14.40 6.69 -15.11
C ASP A 122 14.22 6.54 -13.60
N LYS A 123 13.49 5.51 -13.14
CA LYS A 123 13.23 5.30 -11.70
C LYS A 123 14.24 4.36 -11.05
N PHE A 124 14.53 3.23 -11.68
CA PHE A 124 15.38 2.19 -11.10
C PHE A 124 16.67 1.89 -11.87
N GLU A 125 16.87 2.47 -13.06
CA GLU A 125 18.14 2.39 -13.82
C GLU A 125 18.59 0.93 -14.14
N PHE A 126 17.64 0.04 -14.41
CA PHE A 126 17.91 -1.29 -14.97
C PHE A 126 18.32 -1.22 -16.45
N ILE A 127 17.94 -0.14 -17.14
CA ILE A 127 18.45 0.24 -18.45
C ILE A 127 18.96 1.67 -18.40
N ASP A 128 19.97 2.00 -19.20
CA ASP A 128 20.60 3.31 -19.20
C ASP A 128 19.88 4.31 -20.13
N LYS A 129 20.44 5.52 -20.24
CA LYS A 129 19.91 6.59 -21.11
C LYS A 129 19.96 6.24 -22.61
N ASN A 130 20.77 5.25 -22.98
CA ASN A 130 20.91 4.76 -24.35
C ASN A 130 20.08 3.50 -24.60
N TYR A 131 19.20 3.13 -23.67
CA TYR A 131 18.37 1.93 -23.75
C TYR A 131 19.19 0.63 -23.78
N THR A 132 20.37 0.64 -23.16
CA THR A 132 21.20 -0.55 -22.99
C THR A 132 21.05 -1.12 -21.58
N LEU A 133 21.27 -2.43 -21.41
CA LEU A 133 21.16 -3.08 -20.10
C LEU A 133 22.27 -2.61 -19.16
N SER A 134 21.87 -2.10 -17.99
CA SER A 134 22.81 -1.84 -16.90
C SER A 134 23.24 -3.14 -16.23
N THR A 135 24.23 -3.10 -15.34
CA THR A 135 24.64 -4.25 -14.53
C THR A 135 23.47 -4.85 -13.74
N LYS A 136 22.60 -3.99 -13.18
CA LYS A 136 21.37 -4.42 -12.49
C LYS A 136 20.39 -5.10 -13.44
N GLY A 137 20.24 -4.57 -14.66
CA GLY A 137 19.44 -5.17 -15.73
C GLY A 137 19.90 -6.57 -16.10
N LYS A 138 21.22 -6.75 -16.28
CA LYS A 138 21.83 -8.05 -16.59
C LYS A 138 21.61 -9.04 -15.44
N GLU A 139 21.91 -8.63 -14.21
CA GLU A 139 21.71 -9.46 -13.02
C GLU A 139 20.26 -9.93 -12.87
N LEU A 140 19.29 -9.05 -13.12
CA LEU A 140 17.86 -9.38 -13.06
C LEU A 140 17.47 -10.45 -14.09
N LEU A 141 18.06 -10.42 -15.30
CA LEU A 141 17.77 -11.37 -16.36
C LEU A 141 18.45 -12.73 -16.18
N ASP A 142 19.57 -12.78 -15.47
CA ASP A 142 20.26 -14.03 -15.18
C ASP A 142 19.50 -14.92 -14.19
N LYS A 143 18.52 -14.36 -13.47
CA LYS A 143 17.67 -15.13 -12.53
C LYS A 143 16.48 -15.76 -13.23
N LYS A 144 16.18 -17.01 -12.85
CA LYS A 144 15.00 -17.77 -13.33
C LYS A 144 13.74 -16.93 -13.20
N SER A 145 12.98 -16.85 -14.29
CA SER A 145 11.82 -15.97 -14.43
C SER A 145 10.50 -16.74 -14.29
N ARG A 146 9.48 -16.07 -13.74
CA ARG A 146 8.07 -16.44 -13.94
C ARG A 146 7.35 -15.23 -14.52
N ASP A 147 6.36 -15.48 -15.37
CA ASP A 147 5.71 -14.42 -16.16
C ASP A 147 5.05 -13.32 -15.31
N PHE A 148 4.44 -13.69 -14.17
CA PHE A 148 3.67 -12.78 -13.31
C PHE A 148 4.03 -12.89 -11.82
N GLN A 149 5.16 -13.51 -11.48
CA GLN A 149 5.54 -13.75 -10.09
C GLN A 149 7.02 -13.52 -9.89
N LEU A 150 7.36 -12.73 -8.87
CA LEU A 150 8.74 -12.52 -8.46
C LEU A 150 9.25 -13.73 -7.69
N THR A 151 10.40 -14.27 -8.11
CA THR A 151 11.19 -15.21 -7.30
C THR A 151 11.84 -14.49 -6.11
N MET A 152 12.37 -15.23 -5.14
CA MET A 152 13.09 -14.59 -4.03
C MET A 152 14.31 -13.78 -4.50
N SER A 153 15.02 -14.23 -5.53
CA SER A 153 16.13 -13.49 -6.13
C SER A 153 15.64 -12.20 -6.79
N ASP A 154 14.52 -12.24 -7.53
CA ASP A 154 13.93 -11.01 -8.11
C ASP A 154 13.55 -10.02 -7.00
N LYS A 155 12.93 -10.53 -5.92
CA LYS A 155 12.52 -9.72 -4.78
C LYS A 155 13.69 -9.03 -4.09
N GLU A 156 14.83 -9.70 -3.99
CA GLU A 156 16.05 -9.11 -3.44
C GLU A 156 16.52 -7.91 -4.27
N ILE A 157 16.64 -8.11 -5.58
CA ILE A 157 17.11 -7.10 -6.53
C ILE A 157 16.17 -5.89 -6.51
N PHE A 158 14.86 -6.12 -6.59
CA PHE A 158 13.89 -5.04 -6.53
C PHE A 158 13.84 -4.34 -5.19
N PHE A 159 13.97 -5.06 -4.07
CA PHE A 159 14.02 -4.44 -2.76
C PHE A 159 15.22 -3.49 -2.65
N LYS A 160 16.42 -3.92 -3.06
CA LYS A 160 17.62 -3.06 -3.11
C LYS A 160 17.40 -1.85 -4.02
N ALA A 161 16.85 -2.04 -5.23
CA ALA A 161 16.57 -0.94 -6.16
C ALA A 161 15.57 0.09 -5.58
N ILE A 162 14.56 -0.35 -4.84
CA ILE A 162 13.63 0.53 -4.14
C ILE A 162 14.34 1.29 -3.01
N LEU A 163 15.18 0.63 -2.22
CA LEU A 163 15.93 1.28 -1.15
C LEU A 163 16.94 2.32 -1.68
N ASP A 164 17.55 2.09 -2.83
CA ASP A 164 18.45 3.06 -3.46
C ASP A 164 17.75 4.38 -3.79
N LYS A 165 16.45 4.34 -4.11
CA LYS A 165 15.71 5.48 -4.70
C LYS A 165 14.60 6.04 -3.83
N ASP A 166 14.01 5.23 -2.95
CA ASP A 166 12.80 5.56 -2.17
C ASP A 166 12.92 5.21 -0.68
N PHE A 167 14.14 5.07 -0.15
CA PHE A 167 14.42 4.55 1.19
C PHE A 167 13.48 5.10 2.29
N HIS A 168 13.45 6.43 2.46
CA HIS A 168 12.78 7.06 3.60
C HIS A 168 11.28 6.82 3.55
N PHE A 169 10.67 6.93 2.37
CA PHE A 169 9.24 6.77 2.23
C PHE A 169 8.84 5.29 2.27
N PHE A 170 9.61 4.42 1.62
CA PHE A 170 9.30 3.00 1.57
C PHE A 170 9.41 2.33 2.94
N ILE A 171 10.51 2.56 3.67
CA ILE A 171 10.71 1.98 5.00
C ILE A 171 9.75 2.56 6.03
N SER A 172 9.51 3.86 6.01
CA SER A 172 8.47 4.46 6.88
C SER A 172 7.11 3.83 6.61
N ASN A 173 6.75 3.62 5.34
CA ASN A 173 5.51 2.97 4.98
C ASN A 173 5.46 1.52 5.50
N CYS A 174 6.55 0.75 5.42
CA CYS A 174 6.66 -0.57 6.05
C CYS A 174 6.37 -0.53 7.57
N TYR A 175 6.91 0.46 8.29
CA TYR A 175 6.68 0.59 9.73
C TYR A 175 5.24 0.96 10.08
N PHE A 176 4.62 1.86 9.33
CA PHE A 176 3.21 2.16 9.51
C PHE A 176 2.31 0.97 9.17
N GLU A 177 2.63 0.19 8.13
CA GLU A 177 1.91 -1.06 7.83
C GLU A 177 2.04 -2.09 8.97
N VAL A 178 3.24 -2.23 9.57
CA VAL A 178 3.47 -3.07 10.75
C VAL A 178 2.62 -2.59 11.94
N VAL A 179 2.63 -1.29 12.24
CA VAL A 179 1.84 -0.71 13.33
C VAL A 179 0.34 -0.88 13.09
N GLY A 180 -0.13 -0.57 11.87
CA GLY A 180 -1.52 -0.71 11.46
C GLY A 180 -2.03 -2.15 11.66
N ARG A 181 -1.25 -3.15 11.22
CA ARG A 181 -1.60 -4.56 11.44
C ARG A 181 -1.53 -4.98 12.90
N LYS A 182 -0.48 -4.60 13.62
CA LYS A 182 -0.27 -4.97 15.02
C LYS A 182 -1.37 -4.45 15.93
N TYR A 183 -1.80 -3.21 15.71
CA TYR A 183 -2.79 -2.54 16.55
C TYR A 183 -4.19 -2.49 15.92
N LYS A 184 -4.40 -3.08 14.73
CA LYS A 184 -5.67 -3.05 13.98
C LYS A 184 -6.18 -1.63 13.72
N ILE A 185 -5.27 -0.75 13.29
CA ILE A 185 -5.57 0.63 12.92
C ILE A 185 -5.81 0.68 11.41
N ASN A 186 -7.05 0.93 11.00
CA ASN A 186 -7.44 0.89 9.58
C ASN A 186 -6.94 2.11 8.80
N ASP A 187 -6.87 3.28 9.43
CA ASP A 187 -6.38 4.51 8.80
C ASP A 187 -5.25 5.16 9.59
N LEU A 188 -4.08 5.18 8.94
CA LEU A 188 -2.84 5.83 9.36
C LEU A 188 -2.36 6.81 8.28
N SER A 189 -3.21 7.22 7.34
CA SER A 189 -2.81 8.04 6.19
C SER A 189 -2.33 9.43 6.63
N SER A 190 -3.08 10.07 7.54
CA SER A 190 -2.68 11.34 8.16
C SER A 190 -1.43 11.18 9.01
N ASP A 191 -1.33 10.10 9.78
CA ASP A 191 -0.16 9.80 10.61
C ASP A 191 1.10 9.61 9.76
N LYS A 192 1.00 8.89 8.63
CA LYS A 192 2.07 8.72 7.64
C LYS A 192 2.51 10.07 7.09
N PHE A 193 1.56 10.93 6.70
CA PHE A 193 1.87 12.27 6.19
C PHE A 193 2.59 13.12 7.26
N ASN A 194 2.01 13.23 8.45
CA ASN A 194 2.54 14.03 9.54
C ASN A 194 3.95 13.61 9.94
N PHE A 195 4.21 12.29 9.98
CA PHE A 195 5.54 11.76 10.22
C PHE A 195 6.54 12.20 9.16
N LEU A 196 6.19 12.02 7.88
CA LEU A 196 7.09 12.39 6.79
C LEU A 196 7.32 13.91 6.75
N ASP A 197 6.30 14.71 7.03
CA ASP A 197 6.41 16.18 7.07
C ASP A 197 7.33 16.62 8.21
N LYS A 198 7.08 16.11 9.42
CA LYS A 198 7.86 16.43 10.62
C LYS A 198 9.34 16.12 10.47
N TYR A 199 9.69 14.95 9.91
CA TYR A 199 11.09 14.49 9.93
C TYR A 199 11.83 14.60 8.59
N TYR A 200 11.11 14.79 7.48
CA TYR A 200 11.70 14.89 6.14
C TYR A 200 11.18 16.09 5.34
N ASN A 201 10.47 17.03 5.97
CA ASN A 201 10.02 18.29 5.37
C ASN A 201 9.34 18.12 3.99
N ILE A 202 8.38 17.19 3.92
CA ILE A 202 7.71 16.84 2.66
C ILE A 202 6.52 17.76 2.35
N ARG A 203 6.33 18.88 3.06
CA ARG A 203 5.19 19.79 2.89
C ARG A 203 4.91 20.18 1.43
N HIS A 204 5.97 20.33 0.62
CA HIS A 204 5.86 20.62 -0.81
C HIS A 204 5.13 19.54 -1.63
N PHE A 205 5.11 18.29 -1.16
CA PHE A 205 4.45 17.17 -1.83
C PHE A 205 2.93 17.32 -1.90
N ASN A 206 2.33 18.05 -0.96
CA ASN A 206 0.89 18.34 -0.92
C ASN A 206 0.44 19.39 -1.95
N TYR A 207 1.34 20.29 -2.39
CA TYR A 207 0.97 21.46 -3.17
C TYR A 207 1.13 21.30 -4.69
N THR A 208 1.96 20.37 -5.17
CA THR A 208 2.34 20.34 -6.61
C THR A 208 2.30 18.95 -7.27
N THR A 209 2.01 17.88 -6.53
CA THR A 209 2.01 16.51 -7.08
C THR A 209 0.84 15.67 -6.57
N SER A 210 0.40 14.73 -7.40
CA SER A 210 -0.72 13.82 -7.13
C SER A 210 -0.69 13.25 -5.70
N SER A 211 -1.87 13.10 -5.08
CA SER A 211 -2.03 12.80 -3.65
C SER A 211 -1.07 11.73 -3.12
N LEU A 212 -0.48 11.97 -1.94
CA LEU A 212 0.37 11.00 -1.21
C LEU A 212 -0.30 9.62 -1.11
N THR A 213 -1.62 9.57 -1.06
CA THR A 213 -2.44 8.36 -1.15
C THR A 213 -2.09 7.50 -2.35
N ASN A 214 -1.96 8.08 -3.55
CA ASN A 214 -1.62 7.35 -4.76
C ASN A 214 -0.18 6.82 -4.72
N TYR A 215 0.75 7.58 -4.16
CA TYR A 215 2.12 7.12 -3.94
C TYR A 215 2.16 5.93 -2.97
N ASN A 216 1.42 6.04 -1.86
CA ASN A 216 1.33 4.97 -0.87
C ASN A 216 0.63 3.74 -1.45
N ALA A 217 -0.32 3.90 -2.38
CA ALA A 217 -0.93 2.78 -3.10
C ALA A 217 0.11 1.98 -3.90
N VAL A 218 1.09 2.64 -4.51
CA VAL A 218 2.20 1.97 -5.20
C VAL A 218 3.14 1.27 -4.22
N ARG A 219 3.57 1.96 -3.17
CA ARG A 219 4.45 1.37 -2.14
C ARG A 219 3.80 0.20 -1.43
N ASN A 220 2.51 0.30 -1.10
CA ASN A 220 1.74 -0.80 -0.50
C ASN A 220 1.68 -2.00 -1.43
N PHE A 221 1.51 -1.78 -2.74
CA PHE A 221 1.57 -2.85 -3.72
C PHE A 221 2.95 -3.54 -3.69
N TRP A 222 4.05 -2.78 -3.74
CA TRP A 222 5.40 -3.35 -3.67
C TRP A 222 5.66 -4.10 -2.36
N ILE A 223 5.21 -3.58 -1.21
CA ILE A 223 5.32 -4.28 0.08
C ILE A 223 4.65 -5.66 0.01
N ARG A 224 3.50 -5.77 -0.65
CA ARG A 224 2.78 -7.05 -0.83
C ARG A 224 3.46 -7.94 -1.87
N GLU A 225 3.82 -7.41 -3.03
CA GLU A 225 4.42 -8.15 -4.14
C GLU A 225 5.79 -8.75 -3.72
N LEU A 226 6.60 -7.95 -3.03
CA LEU A 226 7.85 -8.38 -2.44
C LEU A 226 7.64 -9.27 -1.21
N ASP A 227 6.48 -9.21 -0.55
CA ASP A 227 6.19 -9.95 0.69
C ASP A 227 7.12 -9.51 1.85
N VAL A 228 7.31 -8.19 2.00
CA VAL A 228 8.23 -7.60 2.97
C VAL A 228 7.79 -7.85 4.42
N ILE A 229 6.49 -7.79 4.67
CA ILE A 229 5.89 -7.94 6.00
C ILE A 229 5.33 -9.36 6.12
N GLY A 230 5.89 -10.13 7.04
CA GLY A 230 5.48 -11.50 7.32
C GLY A 230 4.12 -11.61 8.03
N LYS A 231 3.63 -12.85 8.17
CA LYS A 231 2.36 -13.18 8.86
C LYS A 231 2.35 -12.77 10.33
N ASN A 232 3.52 -12.65 10.95
CA ASN A 232 3.69 -12.18 12.34
C ASN A 232 3.63 -10.66 12.49
N ASN A 233 3.22 -9.92 11.44
CA ASN A 233 3.17 -8.46 11.41
C ASN A 233 4.52 -7.79 11.69
N LYS A 234 5.61 -8.38 11.20
CA LYS A 234 6.96 -7.81 11.26
C LYS A 234 7.61 -7.85 9.88
N ILE A 235 8.59 -6.96 9.64
CA ILE A 235 9.47 -7.07 8.47
C ILE A 235 10.22 -8.41 8.58
N ARG A 236 10.26 -9.18 7.48
CA ARG A 236 10.93 -10.49 7.47
C ARG A 236 12.44 -10.34 7.68
N LEU A 237 13.04 -11.33 8.34
CA LEU A 237 14.48 -11.35 8.66
C LEU A 237 15.37 -11.17 7.41
N PHE A 238 14.97 -11.76 6.29
CA PHE A 238 15.66 -11.59 5.01
C PHE A 238 15.86 -10.10 4.64
N TYR A 239 14.81 -9.28 4.73
CA TYR A 239 14.89 -7.85 4.42
C TYR A 239 15.59 -7.04 5.50
N LEU A 240 15.45 -7.45 6.77
CA LEU A 240 16.20 -6.85 7.88
C LEU A 240 17.71 -7.04 7.71
N LYS A 241 18.14 -8.22 7.25
CA LYS A 241 19.55 -8.48 6.93
C LYS A 241 20.06 -7.56 5.82
N ILE A 242 19.31 -7.39 4.72
CA ILE A 242 19.68 -6.45 3.65
C ILE A 242 19.83 -5.03 4.18
N LEU A 243 18.88 -4.57 5.01
CA LEU A 243 18.93 -3.24 5.59
C LEU A 243 20.11 -3.07 6.54
N HIS A 244 20.41 -4.07 7.36
CA HIS A 244 21.55 -4.06 8.26
C HIS A 244 22.87 -4.01 7.50
N ASP A 245 23.02 -4.86 6.49
CA ASP A 245 24.29 -5.04 5.79
C ASP A 245 24.61 -3.88 4.82
N ASN A 246 23.59 -3.15 4.32
CA ASN A 246 23.78 -2.16 3.24
C ASN A 246 23.25 -0.76 3.57
N TYR A 247 22.38 -0.61 4.59
CA TYR A 247 21.65 0.64 4.87
C TYR A 247 21.54 0.94 6.37
N TYR A 248 22.51 0.48 7.16
CA TYR A 248 22.45 0.54 8.63
C TYR A 248 22.14 1.94 9.17
N ASP A 249 22.90 2.95 8.76
CA ASP A 249 22.76 4.31 9.29
C ASP A 249 21.41 4.93 8.93
N LEU A 250 20.98 4.77 7.68
CA LEU A 250 19.67 5.25 7.22
C LEU A 250 18.55 4.54 7.99
N LYS A 251 18.66 3.23 8.20
CA LYS A 251 17.66 2.48 8.99
C LYS A 251 17.63 2.98 10.44
N LYS A 252 18.79 3.16 11.07
CA LYS A 252 18.92 3.63 12.45
C LYS A 252 18.30 5.01 12.64
N ASP A 253 18.49 5.91 11.68
CA ASP A 253 17.84 7.22 11.67
C ASP A 253 16.30 7.11 11.64
N ILE A 254 15.75 6.31 10.72
CA ILE A 254 14.30 6.07 10.65
C ILE A 254 13.80 5.42 11.94
N ASP A 255 14.50 4.43 12.49
CA ASP A 255 14.11 3.75 13.73
C ASP A 255 13.96 4.75 14.88
N ASN A 256 14.93 5.64 15.07
CA ASN A 256 14.90 6.62 16.13
C ASN A 256 13.71 7.58 15.97
N LYS A 257 13.55 8.16 14.78
CA LYS A 257 12.44 9.09 14.46
C LYS A 257 11.07 8.42 14.59
N PHE A 258 10.95 7.19 14.11
CA PHE A 258 9.71 6.43 14.18
C PHE A 258 9.37 6.03 15.62
N ASN A 259 10.35 5.62 16.41
CA ASN A 259 10.15 5.34 17.84
C ASN A 259 9.74 6.59 18.62
N GLU A 260 10.35 7.75 18.34
CA GLU A 260 9.92 9.03 18.90
C GLU A 260 8.44 9.30 18.55
N TYR A 261 8.08 9.25 17.26
CA TYR A 261 6.71 9.48 16.80
C TYR A 261 5.70 8.49 17.40
N LEU A 262 6.11 7.22 17.52
CA LEU A 262 5.30 6.16 18.08
C LEU A 262 4.99 6.39 19.57
N ASN A 263 5.95 6.96 20.30
CA ASN A 263 5.86 7.21 21.74
C ASN A 263 5.28 8.59 22.08
N SER A 264 5.31 9.56 21.16
CA SER A 264 4.68 10.87 21.35
C SER A 264 3.27 10.90 20.76
N THR A 265 3.15 10.69 19.46
CA THR A 265 1.94 11.03 18.69
C THR A 265 0.97 9.86 18.62
N LEU A 266 1.49 8.63 18.44
CA LEU A 266 0.65 7.43 18.36
C LEU A 266 0.36 6.77 19.71
N LEU A 267 0.95 7.26 20.80
CA LEU A 267 0.81 6.64 22.13
C LEU A 267 -0.64 6.59 22.57
N GLU A 268 -1.34 7.72 22.53
CA GLU A 268 -2.74 7.81 22.98
C GLU A 268 -3.68 7.03 22.06
N LYS A 269 -3.50 7.14 20.73
CA LYS A 269 -4.26 6.34 19.75
C LYS A 269 -4.10 4.84 20.01
N ARG A 270 -2.88 4.38 20.31
CA ARG A 270 -2.61 2.98 20.68
C ARG A 270 -3.23 2.58 22.00
N LYS A 271 -3.10 3.41 23.05
CA LYS A 271 -3.69 3.15 24.37
C LYS A 271 -5.21 3.01 24.25
N TYR A 272 -5.85 3.94 23.56
CA TYR A 272 -7.28 3.92 23.28
C TYR A 272 -7.70 2.62 22.59
N ILE A 273 -7.05 2.24 21.49
CA ILE A 273 -7.41 1.03 20.74
C ILE A 273 -7.20 -0.24 21.57
N ASN A 274 -6.13 -0.31 22.36
CA ASN A 274 -5.89 -1.44 23.24
C ASN A 274 -6.98 -1.56 24.33
N ASN A 275 -7.36 -0.42 24.91
CA ASN A 275 -8.43 -0.34 25.90
C ASN A 275 -9.80 -0.70 25.28
N LYS A 276 -10.10 -0.19 24.07
CA LYS A 276 -11.27 -0.56 23.26
C LYS A 276 -11.36 -2.06 23.06
N ASN A 277 -10.29 -2.69 22.59
CA ASN A 277 -10.29 -4.13 22.31
C ASN A 277 -10.51 -4.95 23.59
N LYS A 278 -9.87 -4.57 24.69
CA LYS A 278 -10.11 -5.19 26.00
C LYS A 278 -11.54 -4.96 26.48
N PHE A 279 -12.11 -3.78 26.24
CA PHE A 279 -13.47 -3.42 26.64
C PHE A 279 -14.51 -4.26 25.89
N ILE A 280 -14.38 -4.40 24.57
CA ILE A 280 -15.25 -5.27 23.76
C ILE A 280 -15.16 -6.73 24.22
N LEU A 281 -13.95 -7.22 24.51
CA LEU A 281 -13.76 -8.57 25.05
C LEU A 281 -14.40 -8.73 26.43
N ALA A 282 -14.21 -7.76 27.32
CA ALA A 282 -14.81 -7.72 28.64
C ALA A 282 -16.34 -7.74 28.56
N PHE A 283 -16.92 -6.90 27.70
CA PHE A 283 -18.36 -6.87 27.44
C PHE A 283 -18.88 -8.22 26.93
N LYS A 284 -18.18 -8.85 25.98
CA LYS A 284 -18.55 -10.18 25.47
C LYS A 284 -18.55 -11.24 26.58
N LYS A 285 -17.57 -11.20 27.49
CA LYS A 285 -17.44 -12.14 28.62
C LYS A 285 -18.32 -11.83 29.84
N SER A 286 -18.82 -10.60 29.96
CA SER A 286 -19.64 -10.21 31.12
C SER A 286 -21.01 -10.86 31.08
N THR A 287 -21.52 -11.23 32.26
CA THR A 287 -22.90 -11.68 32.45
C THR A 287 -23.87 -10.60 31.98
N LYS A 288 -24.89 -11.01 31.22
CA LYS A 288 -25.90 -10.11 30.66
C LYS A 288 -27.25 -10.43 31.28
N ASN A 289 -28.06 -9.41 31.52
CA ASN A 289 -29.46 -9.62 31.86
C ASN A 289 -30.27 -10.11 30.65
N GLU A 290 -31.55 -10.43 30.85
CA GLU A 290 -32.48 -10.90 29.81
C GLU A 290 -32.55 -9.95 28.60
N LEU A 291 -32.42 -8.65 28.84
CA LEU A 291 -32.42 -7.62 27.80
C LEU A 291 -31.05 -7.48 27.10
N GLY A 292 -30.04 -8.25 27.49
CA GLY A 292 -28.70 -8.26 26.90
C GLY A 292 -27.76 -7.15 27.37
N PHE A 293 -28.07 -6.47 28.49
CA PHE A 293 -27.20 -5.46 29.09
C PHE A 293 -26.19 -6.08 30.07
N ALA A 294 -24.94 -5.64 29.99
CA ALA A 294 -23.88 -5.98 30.93
C ALA A 294 -23.64 -4.83 31.92
N ASN A 295 -23.30 -5.15 33.17
CA ASN A 295 -22.98 -4.15 34.19
C ASN A 295 -21.61 -3.50 33.91
N LEU A 296 -21.56 -2.16 33.89
CA LEU A 296 -20.34 -1.42 33.61
C LEU A 296 -19.26 -1.60 34.68
N TYR A 297 -19.63 -1.94 35.93
CA TYR A 297 -18.67 -2.25 36.99
C TYR A 297 -17.93 -3.58 36.75
N ASP A 298 -18.61 -4.59 36.22
CA ASP A 298 -18.00 -5.88 35.91
C ASP A 298 -17.00 -5.72 34.74
N VAL A 299 -17.42 -4.97 33.73
CA VAL A 299 -16.57 -4.60 32.59
C VAL A 299 -15.34 -3.78 33.05
N LYS A 300 -15.54 -2.80 33.93
CA LYS A 300 -14.45 -2.01 34.53
C LYS A 300 -13.47 -2.89 35.32
N LYS A 301 -13.97 -3.82 36.13
CA LYS A 301 -13.16 -4.74 36.93
C LYS A 301 -12.27 -5.59 36.02
N PHE A 302 -12.81 -6.07 34.90
CA PHE A 302 -12.03 -6.79 33.89
C PHE A 302 -10.90 -5.94 33.29
N LEU A 303 -11.16 -4.66 33.05
CA LEU A 303 -10.17 -3.72 32.51
C LEU A 303 -9.11 -3.28 33.51
N ARG A 304 -9.32 -3.50 34.81
CA ARG A 304 -8.46 -3.03 35.91
C ARG A 304 -8.23 -1.51 35.86
N MET A 305 -9.27 -0.75 35.53
CA MET A 305 -9.21 0.72 35.45
C MET A 305 -9.79 1.38 36.70
N GLY A 306 -9.17 2.49 37.11
CA GLY A 306 -9.74 3.41 38.10
C GLY A 306 -11.07 4.02 37.62
N GLY A 307 -11.88 4.54 38.54
CA GLY A 307 -13.22 5.07 38.22
C GLY A 307 -13.18 6.23 37.21
N GLU A 308 -12.29 7.19 37.42
CA GLU A 308 -12.15 8.38 36.57
C GLU A 308 -11.61 8.04 35.19
N ASN A 309 -10.55 7.23 35.11
CA ASN A 309 -10.00 6.76 33.83
C ASN A 309 -11.02 5.94 33.03
N TYR A 310 -11.83 5.13 33.72
CA TYR A 310 -12.89 4.37 33.06
C TYR A 310 -14.03 5.27 32.58
N GLN A 311 -14.37 6.32 33.34
CA GLN A 311 -15.33 7.34 32.94
C GLN A 311 -14.89 8.06 31.67
N LEU A 312 -13.65 8.55 31.62
CA LEU A 312 -13.07 9.19 30.44
C LEU A 312 -13.08 8.25 29.23
N PHE A 313 -12.56 7.03 29.41
CA PHE A 313 -12.55 6.02 28.36
C PHE A 313 -13.95 5.69 27.84
N LEU A 314 -14.96 5.58 28.70
CA LEU A 314 -16.32 5.25 28.30
C LEU A 314 -16.95 6.37 27.45
N SER A 315 -16.69 7.63 27.82
CA SER A 315 -17.09 8.80 27.02
C SER A 315 -16.42 8.79 25.64
N ASP A 316 -15.09 8.59 25.60
CA ASP A 316 -14.34 8.51 24.35
C ASP A 316 -14.81 7.34 23.47
N PHE A 317 -15.04 6.18 24.07
CA PHE A 317 -15.54 5.00 23.38
C PHE A 317 -16.89 5.28 22.72
N TYR A 318 -17.82 5.89 23.45
CA TYR A 318 -19.13 6.21 22.88
C TYR A 318 -19.01 7.17 21.69
N GLU A 319 -18.29 8.27 21.82
CA GLU A 319 -18.19 9.26 20.75
C GLU A 319 -17.50 8.72 19.50
N ASN A 320 -16.44 7.94 19.68
CA ASN A 320 -15.66 7.38 18.58
C ASN A 320 -16.35 6.18 17.91
N GLU A 321 -17.16 5.41 18.64
CA GLU A 321 -17.66 4.12 18.17
C GLU A 321 -19.17 4.07 17.91
N ARG A 322 -19.94 5.11 18.24
CA ARG A 322 -21.40 5.17 17.99
C ARG A 322 -21.82 5.07 16.51
N LYS A 323 -20.88 5.24 15.57
CA LYS A 323 -21.11 5.03 14.14
C LYS A 323 -20.79 3.60 13.68
N ASN A 324 -20.04 2.84 14.49
CA ASN A 324 -19.60 1.48 14.19
C ASN A 324 -20.42 0.44 14.96
N TYR A 325 -21.06 0.85 16.07
CA TYR A 325 -21.90 0.00 16.89
C TYR A 325 -23.18 0.71 17.29
N ASN A 326 -24.25 -0.06 17.42
CA ASN A 326 -25.44 0.34 18.15
C ASN A 326 -25.17 0.18 19.65
N ILE A 327 -24.86 1.29 20.31
CA ILE A 327 -24.51 1.35 21.73
C ILE A 327 -25.72 1.87 22.53
N PHE A 328 -26.24 1.03 23.42
CA PHE A 328 -27.33 1.37 24.32
C PHE A 328 -26.84 1.40 25.75
N PHE A 329 -27.28 2.40 26.50
CA PHE A 329 -27.03 2.49 27.93
C PHE A 329 -28.33 2.36 28.69
N ASN A 330 -28.23 1.78 29.87
CA ASN A 330 -29.35 1.69 30.79
C ASN A 330 -28.89 2.04 32.21
N ASN A 331 -29.73 2.81 32.90
CA ASN A 331 -29.53 3.24 34.29
C ASN A 331 -30.49 2.52 35.25
N ILE A 332 -31.39 1.69 34.72
CA ILE A 332 -32.32 0.88 35.51
C ILE A 332 -31.52 -0.26 36.13
N VAL A 333 -31.45 -0.33 37.46
CA VAL A 333 -31.96 -1.49 38.22
C VAL A 333 -32.36 -1.02 39.62
N THR A 334 -33.53 -1.52 40.08
CA THR A 334 -34.11 -1.59 41.44
C THR A 334 -33.70 -0.53 42.46
N SER A 335 -34.67 -0.01 43.20
CA SER A 335 -34.63 1.07 44.20
C SER A 335 -33.51 1.08 45.29
N ILE A 336 -32.49 0.21 45.21
CA ILE A 336 -31.47 -0.05 46.24
C ILE A 336 -30.01 -0.07 45.67
N ASP A 337 -29.72 0.31 44.41
CA ASP A 337 -28.32 0.31 43.93
C ASP A 337 -27.55 1.61 44.25
N LYS A 338 -26.77 1.59 45.35
CA LYS A 338 -25.94 2.71 45.87
C LYS A 338 -24.64 3.00 45.09
N ARG A 339 -24.33 2.28 44.01
CA ARG A 339 -23.06 2.47 43.28
C ARG A 339 -22.99 3.81 42.54
N LYS A 340 -21.80 4.43 42.48
CA LYS A 340 -21.57 5.67 41.72
C LYS A 340 -21.96 5.48 40.24
N ARG A 341 -22.66 6.44 39.65
CA ARG A 341 -23.06 6.35 38.23
C ARG A 341 -21.90 6.79 37.33
N PHE A 342 -21.78 6.15 36.17
CA PHE A 342 -20.98 6.71 35.08
C PHE A 342 -21.86 7.65 34.26
N TYR A 343 -21.26 8.56 33.49
CA TYR A 343 -21.99 9.57 32.73
C TYR A 343 -21.63 9.52 31.25
N ILE A 344 -22.62 9.53 30.37
CA ILE A 344 -22.40 9.65 28.92
C ILE A 344 -23.30 10.78 28.42
N ARG A 345 -22.68 11.85 27.90
CA ARG A 345 -23.38 13.11 27.55
C ARG A 345 -24.30 13.59 28.67
N ASN A 346 -23.77 13.66 29.89
CA ASN A 346 -24.47 14.04 31.12
C ASN A 346 -25.62 13.11 31.54
N LYS A 347 -25.83 11.96 30.88
CA LYS A 347 -26.82 10.96 31.31
C LYS A 347 -26.17 9.91 32.21
N PRO A 348 -26.73 9.64 33.41
CA PRO A 348 -26.23 8.59 34.29
C PRO A 348 -26.47 7.20 33.68
N VAL A 349 -25.49 6.31 33.79
CA VAL A 349 -25.52 4.96 33.23
C VAL A 349 -24.88 3.95 34.18
N LEU A 350 -25.42 2.73 34.21
CA LEU A 350 -24.90 1.59 34.99
C LEU A 350 -24.61 0.36 34.15
N SER A 351 -25.31 0.21 33.03
CA SER A 351 -25.20 -0.95 32.18
C SER A 351 -25.16 -0.54 30.72
N ILE A 352 -24.52 -1.38 29.91
CA ILE A 352 -24.29 -1.16 28.49
C ILE A 352 -24.70 -2.38 27.70
N LYS A 353 -25.21 -2.16 26.50
CA LYS A 353 -25.45 -3.16 25.48
C LYS A 353 -24.84 -2.67 24.17
N ILE A 354 -24.03 -3.52 23.55
CA ILE A 354 -23.35 -3.22 22.30
C ILE A 354 -23.82 -4.24 21.26
N LYS A 355 -24.37 -3.76 20.15
CA LYS A 355 -24.70 -4.57 18.97
C LYS A 355 -23.86 -4.06 17.79
N GLU A 356 -23.24 -4.97 17.05
CA GLU A 356 -22.64 -4.65 15.76
C GLU A 356 -23.77 -4.23 14.79
N HIS A 357 -23.52 -3.27 13.89
CA HIS A 357 -24.45 -3.02 12.79
C HIS A 357 -24.59 -4.33 12.00
N GLY A 358 -25.82 -4.80 11.80
CA GLY A 358 -26.04 -6.00 10.98
C GLY A 358 -25.49 -5.77 9.58
N ASN A 359 -24.72 -6.73 9.08
CA ASN A 359 -24.53 -6.89 7.63
C ASN A 359 -25.85 -7.32 7.00
#